data_AF-A0AAE1G9T6-F1
#
_entry.id   AF-A0AAE1G9T6-F1
#
_cell.length_a   1.000
_cell.length_b   1.000
_cell.length_c   1.000
_cell.angle_alpha   90.00
_cell.angle_beta   90.00
_cell.angle_gamma   90.00
#
_symmetry.space_group_name_H-M   'P 1'
#
loop_
_entity.id
_entity.type
_entity.pdbx_description
1 polymer ?
#
loop_
_entity_poly.entity_id
_entity_poly.type
_entity_poly.pdbx_seq_one_letter_code
_entity_poly.pdbx_strand_id
1 'polypeptide(L)'
;MNHHDLHISERSRIVALHDEGLSNRAIAGRLGVSLPTRRPRSRVTSREEDERIIQAAVAQPFINAAAITTDLGLEVSNTTVRRRLHAAGLHHRVPAMKEHLTDVHRNTR
;
A
#
# COMPACT_ATOMS: atom_id res chain seq x y z
N MET A 1 -13.42 10.13 18.48
CA MET A 1 -12.59 10.31 19.69
C MET A 1 -11.18 10.65 19.25
N ASN A 2 -10.77 11.90 19.49
CA ASN A 2 -9.48 12.42 19.06
C ASN A 2 -8.38 11.89 19.99
N HIS A 3 -7.31 11.35 19.41
CA HIS A 3 -6.16 10.78 20.11
C HIS A 3 -5.22 11.84 20.74
N HIS A 4 -5.71 13.05 21.01
CA HIS A 4 -4.88 14.22 21.30
C HIS A 4 -4.93 14.76 22.73
N ASP A 5 -5.58 14.07 23.66
CA ASP A 5 -5.55 14.43 25.09
C ASP A 5 -4.56 13.55 25.85
N LEU A 6 -3.28 13.66 25.50
CA LEU A 6 -2.21 13.38 26.48
C LEU A 6 -2.30 14.52 27.49
N HIS A 7 -2.93 14.22 28.63
CA HIS A 7 -3.07 15.13 29.76
C HIS A 7 -1.71 15.78 30.03
N ILE A 8 -1.66 17.11 30.18
CA ILE A 8 -0.40 17.88 30.33
C ILE A 8 0.55 17.23 31.37
N SER A 9 -0.02 16.62 32.42
CA SER A 9 0.76 15.90 33.45
C SER A 9 1.50 14.65 32.96
N GLU A 10 1.01 13.94 31.95
CA GLU A 10 1.66 12.74 31.40
C GLU A 10 2.88 13.12 30.56
N ARG A 11 2.79 14.22 29.80
CA ARG A 11 3.94 14.78 29.08
C ARG A 11 5.02 15.27 30.05
N SER A 12 4.64 15.93 31.14
CA SER A 12 5.58 16.35 32.18
C SER A 12 6.31 15.18 32.85
N ARG A 13 5.64 14.04 33.07
CA ARG A 13 6.29 12.82 33.61
C ARG A 13 7.34 12.24 32.67
N ILE A 14 7.09 12.25 31.35
CA ILE A 14 8.06 11.80 30.36
C ILE A 14 9.32 12.67 30.40
N VAL A 15 9.16 13.99 30.47
CA VAL A 15 10.29 14.94 30.55
C VAL A 15 11.10 14.72 31.81
N ALA A 16 10.45 14.61 32.98
CA ALA A 16 11.16 14.37 34.25
C ALA A 16 12.02 13.08 34.23
N LEU A 17 11.47 11.98 33.73
CA LEU A 17 12.21 10.72 33.62
C LEU A 17 13.35 10.79 32.59
N HIS A 18 13.20 11.60 31.55
CA HIS A 18 14.26 11.83 30.57
C HIS A 18 15.41 12.65 31.17
N ASP A 19 15.10 13.68 31.96
CA ASP A 19 16.11 14.50 32.64
C ASP A 19 16.87 13.73 33.74
N GLU A 20 16.23 12.70 34.33
CA GLU A 20 16.89 11.69 35.19
C GLU A 20 17.84 10.74 34.41
N GLY A 21 17.95 10.89 33.08
CA GLY A 21 18.84 10.11 32.23
C GLY A 21 18.28 8.76 31.79
N LEU A 22 16.99 8.49 31.98
CA LEU A 22 16.40 7.23 31.53
C LEU A 22 16.24 7.22 30.00
N SER A 23 16.58 6.08 29.39
CA SER A 23 16.33 5.87 27.96
C SER A 23 14.83 5.78 27.65
N ASN A 24 14.44 6.11 26.41
CA ASN A 24 13.04 6.01 25.94
C ASN A 24 12.39 4.65 26.23
N ARG A 25 13.17 3.56 26.17
CA ARG A 25 12.69 2.21 26.50
C ARG A 25 12.42 2.03 28.00
N ALA A 26 13.28 2.58 28.86
CA ALA A 26 13.11 2.55 30.31
C ALA A 26 11.94 3.44 30.76
N ILE A 27 11.78 4.62 30.14
CA ILE A 27 10.63 5.51 30.36
C ILE A 27 9.33 4.78 30.01
N ALA A 28 9.27 4.14 28.83
CA ALA A 28 8.11 3.38 28.39
C ALA A 28 7.75 2.24 29.37
N GLY A 29 8.76 1.48 29.83
CA GLY A 29 8.58 0.45 30.85
C GLY A 29 8.08 0.99 32.19
N ARG A 30 8.58 2.15 32.63
CA ARG A 30 8.21 2.80 33.90
C ARG A 30 6.82 3.43 33.88
N LEU A 31 6.38 3.89 32.71
CA LEU A 31 5.03 4.43 32.49
C LEU A 31 4.02 3.35 32.09
N GLY A 32 4.45 2.09 31.92
CA GLY A 32 3.57 0.99 31.49
C GLY A 32 3.01 1.16 30.07
N VAL A 33 3.69 1.96 29.23
CA VAL A 33 3.25 2.24 27.85
C VAL A 33 4.10 1.47 26.85
N SER A 34 3.48 1.02 25.76
CA SER A 34 4.21 0.44 24.64
C SER A 34 4.81 1.54 23.77
N LEU A 35 6.07 1.40 23.37
CA LEU A 35 6.63 2.23 22.31
C LEU A 35 5.85 1.98 21.00
N PRO A 36 5.60 3.02 20.19
CA PRO A 36 4.96 2.82 18.91
C PRO A 36 5.80 1.89 18.05
N THR A 37 5.15 0.91 17.42
CA THR A 37 5.77 0.12 16.37
C THR A 37 6.20 1.05 15.24
N ARG A 38 7.28 0.67 14.53
CA ARG A 38 7.86 1.47 13.44
C ARG A 38 6.74 1.92 12.51
N ARG A 39 6.59 3.24 12.30
CA ARG A 39 5.59 3.77 11.37
C ARG A 39 5.83 3.14 9.99
N PRO A 40 4.77 2.69 9.29
CA PRO A 40 4.92 2.16 7.95
C PRO A 40 5.52 3.25 7.05
N ARG A 41 6.38 2.84 6.12
CA ARG A 41 6.94 3.75 5.12
C ARG A 41 5.79 4.36 4.31
N SER A 42 5.81 5.67 4.11
CA SER A 42 4.85 6.36 3.25
C SER A 42 4.89 5.78 1.83
N ARG A 43 3.73 5.78 1.16
CA ARG A 43 3.64 5.38 -0.25
C ARG A 43 4.44 6.37 -1.10
N VAL A 44 5.08 5.85 -2.15
CA VAL A 44 5.81 6.68 -3.12
C VAL A 44 4.83 7.40 -4.05
N THR A 45 3.73 6.74 -4.43
CA THR A 45 2.70 7.35 -5.28
C THR A 45 1.59 8.01 -4.50
N SER A 46 1.06 9.09 -5.07
CA SER A 46 -0.17 9.76 -4.67
C SER A 46 -1.41 8.98 -5.13
N ARG A 47 -2.57 9.37 -4.62
CA ARG A 47 -3.85 8.79 -5.07
C ARG A 47 -4.15 9.10 -6.53
N GLU A 48 -3.88 10.33 -6.96
CA GLU A 48 -4.11 10.77 -8.34
C GLU A 48 -3.21 10.03 -9.32
N GLU A 49 -1.96 9.75 -8.95
CA GLU A 49 -1.07 8.90 -9.75
C GLU A 49 -1.60 7.47 -9.87
N ASP A 50 -2.10 6.90 -8.78
CA ASP A 50 -2.69 5.57 -8.79
C ASP A 50 -3.92 5.52 -9.72
N GLU A 51 -4.77 6.55 -9.69
CA GLU A 51 -5.94 6.66 -10.58
C GLU A 51 -5.52 6.75 -12.06
N ARG A 52 -4.49 7.55 -12.38
CA ARG A 52 -3.94 7.62 -13.75
C ARG A 52 -3.35 6.29 -14.23
N ILE A 53 -2.63 5.57 -13.36
CA ILE A 53 -2.10 4.22 -13.67
C ILE A 53 -3.24 3.25 -14.02
N ILE A 54 -4.32 3.27 -13.23
CA ILE A 54 -5.49 2.40 -13.44
C ILE A 54 -6.18 2.77 -14.75
N GLN A 55 -6.42 4.07 -15.00
CA GLN A 55 -7.06 4.55 -16.23
C GLN A 55 -6.27 4.15 -17.48
N ALA A 56 -4.94 4.27 -17.46
CA ALA A 56 -4.10 3.85 -18.58
C ALA A 56 -4.26 2.36 -18.90
N ALA A 57 -4.27 1.50 -17.88
CA ALA A 57 -4.44 0.07 -18.05
C ALA A 57 -5.87 -0.33 -18.49
N VAL A 58 -6.89 0.42 -18.08
CA VAL A 58 -8.27 0.19 -18.55
C VAL A 58 -8.44 0.64 -19.99
N ALA A 59 -7.88 1.79 -20.37
CA ALA A 59 -7.93 2.30 -21.73
C ALA A 59 -7.16 1.41 -22.72
N GLN A 60 -6.06 0.81 -22.28
CA GLN A 60 -5.21 -0.07 -23.09
C GLN A 60 -4.89 -1.36 -22.31
N PRO A 61 -5.75 -2.40 -22.37
CA PRO A 61 -5.61 -3.60 -21.54
C PRO A 61 -4.29 -4.37 -21.68
N PHE A 62 -3.58 -4.22 -22.80
CA PHE A 62 -2.31 -4.89 -23.09
C PHE A 62 -1.07 -4.00 -22.88
N ILE A 63 -1.26 -2.78 -22.36
CA ILE A 63 -0.13 -1.91 -22.05
C ILE A 63 0.73 -2.52 -20.94
N ASN A 64 2.05 -2.43 -21.10
CA ASN A 64 2.98 -2.95 -20.12
C ASN A 64 3.32 -1.89 -19.06
N ALA A 65 3.77 -2.32 -17.87
CA ALA A 65 4.07 -1.41 -16.77
C ALA A 65 5.18 -0.38 -17.07
N ALA A 66 6.14 -0.71 -17.94
CA ALA A 66 7.19 0.23 -18.32
C ALA A 66 6.65 1.33 -19.23
N ALA A 67 5.78 0.98 -20.18
CA ALA A 67 5.08 1.92 -21.03
C ALA A 67 4.19 2.87 -20.20
N ILE A 68 3.41 2.34 -19.24
CA ILE A 68 2.63 3.19 -18.32
C ILE A 68 3.52 4.21 -17.58
N THR A 69 4.70 3.77 -17.13
CA THR A 69 5.64 4.63 -16.40
C THR A 69 6.14 5.78 -17.29
N THR A 70 6.55 5.45 -18.51
CA THR A 70 7.01 6.43 -19.51
C THR A 70 5.89 7.38 -19.93
N ASP A 71 4.71 6.86 -20.26
CA ASP A 71 3.59 7.64 -20.77
C ASP A 71 3.03 8.61 -19.72
N LEU A 72 3.03 8.21 -18.45
CA LEU A 72 2.58 9.05 -17.34
C LEU A 72 3.71 9.90 -16.71
N GLY A 73 4.96 9.74 -17.19
CA GLY A 73 6.12 10.46 -16.67
C GLY A 73 6.41 10.21 -15.19
N LEU A 74 6.14 9.00 -14.70
CA LEU A 74 6.26 8.67 -13.27
C LEU A 74 7.68 8.22 -12.91
N GLU A 75 8.26 8.80 -11.85
CA GLU A 75 9.55 8.36 -11.30
C GLU A 75 9.39 7.18 -10.33
N VAL A 76 8.70 6.13 -10.76
CA VAL A 76 8.47 4.94 -9.93
C VAL A 76 8.91 3.68 -10.64
N SER A 77 9.32 2.68 -9.85
CA SER A 77 9.68 1.39 -10.43
C SER A 77 8.49 0.70 -11.10
N ASN A 78 8.74 -0.08 -12.15
CA ASN A 78 7.75 -0.93 -12.79
C ASN A 78 7.03 -1.86 -11.79
N THR A 79 7.73 -2.28 -10.73
CA THR A 79 7.16 -3.10 -9.65
C THR A 79 6.12 -2.33 -8.84
N THR A 80 6.33 -1.03 -8.60
CA THR A 80 5.35 -0.15 -7.96
C THR A 80 4.08 -0.05 -8.81
N VAL A 81 4.21 0.20 -10.11
CA VAL A 81 3.07 0.25 -11.03
C VAL A 81 2.27 -1.06 -11.02
N ARG A 82 2.95 -2.22 -11.12
CA ARG A 82 2.27 -3.53 -11.02
C ARG A 82 1.55 -3.73 -9.70
N ARG A 83 2.15 -3.32 -8.58
CA ARG A 83 1.48 -3.36 -7.27
C ARG A 83 0.20 -2.52 -7.24
N ARG A 84 0.17 -1.38 -7.92
CA ARG A 84 -1.05 -0.55 -8.05
C ARG A 84 -2.12 -1.22 -8.88
N LEU A 85 -1.74 -1.76 -10.04
CA LEU A 85 -2.65 -2.51 -10.90
C LEU A 85 -3.23 -3.72 -10.16
N HIS A 86 -2.40 -4.49 -9.45
CA HIS A 86 -2.86 -5.64 -8.66
C HIS A 86 -3.77 -5.22 -7.50
N ALA A 87 -3.48 -4.10 -6.81
CA ALA A 87 -4.34 -3.58 -5.77
C ALA A 87 -5.72 -3.16 -6.31
N ALA A 88 -5.80 -2.79 -7.59
CA ALA A 88 -7.04 -2.50 -8.32
C ALA A 88 -7.66 -3.76 -8.99
N GLY A 89 -7.10 -4.95 -8.80
CA GLY A 89 -7.58 -6.20 -9.40
C GLY A 89 -7.23 -6.39 -10.88
N LEU A 90 -6.41 -5.51 -11.46
CA LEU A 90 -5.98 -5.60 -12.85
C LEU A 90 -4.76 -6.53 -12.97
N HIS A 91 -5.02 -7.75 -13.43
CA HIS A 91 -4.02 -8.78 -13.64
C HIS A 91 -3.78 -9.03 -15.13
N HIS A 92 -2.54 -8.83 -15.59
CA HIS A 92 -2.16 -9.06 -16.98
C HIS A 92 -2.05 -10.57 -17.35
N ARG A 93 -1.98 -11.46 -16.37
CA ARG A 93 -1.82 -12.91 -16.60
C ARG A 93 -2.99 -13.66 -15.99
N VAL A 94 -4.09 -13.74 -16.74
CA VAL A 94 -5.19 -14.66 -16.43
C VAL A 94 -5.09 -15.84 -17.40
N PRO A 95 -5.13 -17.10 -16.92
CA PRO A 95 -5.17 -18.25 -17.82
C PRO A 95 -6.42 -18.19 -18.69
N ALA A 96 -6.28 -18.49 -19.98
CA ALA A 96 -7.44 -18.64 -20.86
C ALA A 96 -8.28 -19.83 -20.38
N MET A 97 -9.48 -19.55 -19.86
CA MET A 97 -10.45 -20.59 -19.57
C MET A 97 -11.14 -21.00 -20.87
N LYS A 98 -10.99 -22.26 -21.27
CA LYS A 98 -11.76 -22.83 -22.38
C LYS A 98 -13.06 -23.38 -21.82
N GLU A 99 -14.17 -23.13 -22.52
CA GLU A 99 -15.43 -23.79 -22.21
C GLU A 99 -15.28 -25.31 -22.37
N HIS A 100 -15.91 -26.07 -21.48
CA HIS A 100 -15.92 -27.53 -21.59
C HIS A 100 -16.68 -27.94 -22.86
N LEU A 101 -16.14 -28.92 -23.59
CA LEU A 101 -16.76 -29.43 -24.81
C LEU A 101 -18.11 -30.08 -24.47
N THR A 102 -19.20 -29.36 -24.73
CA THR A 102 -20.56 -29.88 -24.60
C THR A 102 -20.88 -30.92 -25.68
N ASP A 103 -21.92 -31.74 -25.46
CA ASP A 103 -22.43 -32.70 -26.45
C ASP A 103 -22.90 -32.02 -27.73
N VAL A 104 -23.38 -30.78 -27.64
CA VAL A 104 -23.75 -29.96 -28.80
C VAL A 104 -22.53 -29.73 -29.69
N HIS A 105 -21.36 -29.42 -29.13
CA HIS A 105 -20.12 -29.25 -29.91
C HIS A 105 -19.62 -30.56 -30.54
N ARG A 106 -19.96 -31.72 -29.97
CA ARG A 106 -19.60 -33.04 -30.53
C ARG A 106 -20.48 -33.45 -31.71
N ASN A 107 -21.73 -32.98 -31.75
CA ASN A 107 -22.71 -33.34 -32.77
C ASN A 107 -22.70 -32.47 -34.04
N THR A 108 -21.95 -31.36 -34.06
CA THR A 108 -21.88 -30.44 -35.22
C THR A 108 -20.74 -30.78 -36.21
N ARG A 109 -20.39 -32.07 -36.36
CA ARG A 109 -19.33 -32.53 -37.28
C ARG A 109 -19.91 -33.29 -38.46
#